data_AF-A0A537V6F2-F1
#
_entry.id   AF-A0A537V6F2-F1
#
_cell.length_a   1.000
_cell.length_b   1.000
_cell.length_c   1.000
_cell.angle_alpha   90.00
_cell.angle_beta   90.00
_cell.angle_gamma   90.00
#
_symmetry.space_group_name_H-M   'P 1'
#
loop_
_entity.id
_entity.type
_entity.pdbx_description
1 polymer ?
#
loop_
_entity_poly.entity_id
_entity_poly.type
_entity_poly.pdbx_seq_one_letter_code
_entity_poly.pdbx_strand_id
1 'polypeptide(L)'
;MPVWLGFIWTSPNTLLGLLAGLLTFQRPSVRAGLILFDRTPRGLTWLMLRAGRVAMTIGFVVVSARRVEGSLLAHERHHVRQYCVWGPLFIPLYLLFAIP
;
A
#
# COMPACT_ATOMS: atom_id res chain seq x y z
N MET A 1 1.07 10.93 17.55
CA MET A 1 0.98 9.50 17.90
C MET A 1 2.37 8.91 17.93
N PRO A 2 2.76 8.18 18.98
CA PRO A 2 4.03 7.44 18.99
C PRO A 2 4.10 6.49 17.78
N VAL A 3 5.27 6.37 17.15
CA VAL A 3 5.43 5.60 15.89
C VAL A 3 4.99 4.14 16.04
N TRP A 4 5.27 3.52 17.19
CA TRP A 4 4.88 2.15 17.50
C TRP A 4 3.35 1.97 17.62
N LEU A 5 2.64 2.98 18.13
CA LEU A 5 1.18 2.94 18.23
C LEU A 5 0.54 3.00 16.85
N GLY A 6 1.08 3.86 15.97
CA GLY A 6 0.66 3.92 14.56
C GLY A 6 0.91 2.60 13.82
N PHE A 7 2.01 1.92 14.12
CA PHE A 7 2.32 0.60 13.55
C PHE A 7 1.31 -0.47 13.96
N ILE A 8 1.04 -0.61 15.27
CA ILE A 8 0.06 -1.57 15.78
C ILE A 8 -1.34 -1.26 15.22
N TRP A 9 -1.71 0.02 15.23
CA TRP A 9 -2.99 0.50 14.70
C TRP A 9 -3.16 0.20 13.21
N THR A 10 -2.07 0.23 12.44
CA THR A 10 -2.08 -0.06 11.00
C THR A 10 -1.93 -1.56 10.68
N SER A 11 -1.65 -2.40 11.67
CA SER A 11 -1.34 -3.82 11.45
C SER A 11 -2.43 -4.60 10.69
N PRO A 12 -3.75 -4.38 10.90
CA PRO A 12 -4.77 -5.11 10.13
C PRO A 12 -4.72 -4.77 8.63
N ASN A 13 -4.52 -3.49 8.30
CA ASN A 13 -4.36 -3.08 6.90
C ASN A 13 -3.06 -3.62 6.31
N THR A 14 -1.99 -3.66 7.10
CA THR A 14 -0.72 -4.21 6.62
C THR A 14 -0.85 -5.68 6.30
N LEU A 15 -1.62 -6.45 7.07
CA LEU A 15 -1.95 -7.84 6.76
C LEU A 15 -2.71 -7.96 5.43
N LEU A 16 -3.73 -7.13 5.22
CA LEU A 16 -4.45 -7.07 3.93
C LEU A 16 -3.52 -6.71 2.77
N GLY A 17 -2.60 -5.76 3.00
CA GLY A 17 -1.58 -5.37 2.04
C GLY A 17 -0.63 -6.52 1.70
N LEU A 18 -0.24 -7.34 2.68
CA LEU A 18 0.58 -8.53 2.44
C LEU A 18 -0.18 -9.57 1.62
N LEU A 19 -1.47 -9.80 1.91
CA LEU A 19 -2.31 -10.68 1.09
C LEU A 19 -2.40 -10.19 -0.36
N ALA A 20 -2.61 -8.88 -0.56
CA ALA A 20 -2.58 -8.27 -1.90
C ALA A 20 -1.21 -8.42 -2.58
N GLY A 21 -0.13 -8.24 -1.82
CA GLY A 21 1.24 -8.46 -2.28
C GLY A 21 1.49 -9.90 -2.73
N LEU A 22 0.97 -10.90 -2.02
CA LEU A 22 1.08 -12.32 -2.41
C LEU A 22 0.41 -12.58 -3.77
N LEU A 23 -0.70 -11.91 -4.07
CA LEU A 23 -1.38 -12.00 -5.38
C LEU A 23 -0.58 -11.40 -6.55
N THR A 24 0.55 -10.74 -6.29
CA THR A 24 1.48 -10.30 -7.34
C THR A 24 2.43 -11.41 -7.79
N PHE A 25 2.60 -12.46 -6.97
CA PHE A 25 3.62 -13.51 -7.15
C PHE A 25 5.05 -12.96 -7.28
N GLN A 26 5.32 -11.82 -6.64
CA GLN A 26 6.63 -11.19 -6.60
C GLN A 26 7.27 -11.37 -5.22
N ARG A 27 8.60 -11.35 -5.16
CA ARG A 27 9.33 -11.27 -3.90
C ARG A 27 9.28 -9.84 -3.37
N PRO A 28 8.85 -9.60 -2.11
CA PRO A 28 8.85 -8.28 -1.53
C PRO A 28 10.27 -7.74 -1.38
N SER A 29 10.39 -6.42 -1.33
CA SER A 29 11.60 -5.73 -0.88
C SER A 29 11.24 -4.74 0.22
N VAL A 30 12.14 -4.52 1.18
CA VAL A 30 11.91 -3.54 2.25
C VAL A 30 12.75 -2.31 1.97
N ARG A 31 12.11 -1.14 1.90
CA ARG A 31 12.78 0.14 1.64
C ARG A 31 12.06 1.27 2.36
N ALA A 32 12.82 2.14 3.02
CA ALA A 32 12.29 3.31 3.74
C ALA A 32 11.14 2.98 4.74
N GLY A 33 11.18 1.79 5.35
CA GLY A 33 10.15 1.30 6.28
C GLY A 33 8.88 0.75 5.62
N LEU A 34 8.88 0.55 4.30
CA LEU A 34 7.76 0.01 3.53
C LEU A 34 8.10 -1.36 2.95
N ILE A 35 7.08 -2.20 2.80
CA ILE A 35 7.16 -3.48 2.09
C ILE A 35 6.67 -3.26 0.67
N LEU A 36 7.57 -3.37 -0.30
CA LEU A 36 7.31 -3.04 -1.70
C LEU A 36 7.20 -4.31 -2.55
N PHE A 37 6.12 -4.38 -3.32
CA PHE A 37 5.91 -5.31 -4.44
C PHE A 37 5.88 -4.47 -5.72
N ASP A 38 7.05 -4.00 -6.16
CA ASP A 38 7.21 -2.96 -7.19
C ASP A 38 8.05 -3.42 -8.40
N ARG A 39 8.07 -4.73 -8.64
CA ARG A 39 8.81 -5.35 -9.76
C ARG A 39 7.97 -5.36 -11.04
N THR A 40 8.34 -6.23 -11.98
CA THR A 40 7.66 -6.38 -13.28
C THR A 40 6.17 -6.71 -13.12
N PRO A 41 5.25 -6.06 -13.85
CA PRO A 41 3.81 -6.30 -13.74
C PRO A 41 3.42 -7.78 -13.85
N ARG A 42 2.85 -8.34 -12.78
CA ARG A 42 2.37 -9.72 -12.64
C ARG A 42 1.20 -9.82 -11.66
N GLY A 43 0.29 -10.78 -11.89
CA GLY A 43 -0.86 -11.03 -11.02
C GLY A 43 -1.69 -9.76 -10.78
N LEU A 44 -1.88 -9.39 -9.51
CA LEU A 44 -2.67 -8.21 -9.11
C LEU A 44 -2.20 -6.91 -9.79
N THR A 45 -0.89 -6.68 -9.94
CA THR A 45 -0.37 -5.44 -10.57
C THR A 45 -0.78 -5.31 -12.04
N TRP A 46 -1.05 -6.41 -12.75
CA TRP A 46 -1.57 -6.36 -14.12
C TRP A 46 -3.05 -5.98 -14.15
N LEU A 47 -3.85 -6.46 -13.20
CA LEU A 47 -5.24 -6.03 -13.04
C LEU A 47 -5.31 -4.55 -12.67
N MET A 48 -4.41 -4.07 -11.82
CA MET A 48 -4.31 -2.65 -11.47
C MET A 48 -4.07 -1.77 -12.71
N LEU A 49 -3.15 -2.18 -13.59
CA LEU A 49 -2.90 -1.45 -14.84
C LEU A 49 -4.14 -1.39 -15.73
N ARG A 50 -4.93 -2.46 -15.82
CA ARG A 50 -6.22 -2.47 -16.55
C ARG A 50 -7.24 -1.50 -15.95
N ALA A 51 -7.20 -1.30 -14.64
CA ALA A 51 -8.04 -0.33 -13.94
C ALA A 51 -7.44 1.09 -13.92
N GLY A 52 -6.38 1.37 -14.70
CA GLY A 52 -5.72 2.68 -14.76
C GLY A 52 -4.90 3.02 -13.52
N ARG A 53 -4.57 2.05 -12.67
CA ARG A 53 -3.82 2.25 -11.42
C ARG A 53 -2.41 1.67 -11.53
N VAL A 54 -1.42 2.46 -11.14
CA VAL A 54 0.01 2.06 -11.22
C VAL A 54 0.56 1.63 -9.86
N ALA A 55 0.03 2.17 -8.77
CA ALA A 55 0.43 1.87 -7.42
C ALA A 55 -0.77 1.89 -6.47
N MET A 56 -0.66 1.15 -5.38
CA MET A 56 -1.66 1.07 -4.33
C MET A 56 -0.94 0.80 -3.00
N THR A 57 -1.17 1.67 -2.03
CA THR A 57 -0.71 1.49 -0.65
C THR A 57 -1.83 0.90 0.21
N ILE A 58 -1.50 -0.14 0.98
CA ILE A 58 -2.37 -0.71 2.00
C ILE A 58 -1.57 -0.91 3.28
N GLY A 59 -1.79 -0.04 4.27
CA GLY A 59 -0.98 0.00 5.48
C GLY A 59 0.48 0.33 5.17
N PHE A 60 1.40 -0.55 5.56
CA PHE A 60 2.84 -0.43 5.26
C PHE A 60 3.26 -1.16 3.96
N VAL A 61 2.32 -1.75 3.23
CA VAL A 61 2.61 -2.48 1.99
C VAL A 61 2.24 -1.62 0.78
N VAL A 62 3.15 -1.55 -0.18
CA VAL A 62 2.91 -0.89 -1.47
C VAL A 62 3.00 -1.93 -2.57
N VAL A 63 1.93 -2.04 -3.35
CA VAL A 63 1.89 -2.86 -4.56
C VAL A 63 1.95 -1.93 -5.76
N SER A 64 2.91 -2.13 -6.66
CA SER A 64 3.07 -1.28 -7.83
C SER A 64 3.52 -2.06 -9.06
N ALA A 65 3.02 -1.62 -10.22
CA ALA A 65 3.41 -2.14 -11.53
C ALA A 65 4.76 -1.58 -12.03
N ARG A 66 5.35 -0.62 -11.30
CA ARG A 66 6.68 -0.06 -11.60
C ARG A 66 7.44 0.16 -10.29
N ARG A 67 8.75 0.38 -10.41
CA ARG A 67 9.57 0.71 -9.24
C ARG A 67 9.07 1.95 -8.51
N VAL A 68 9.05 1.86 -7.17
CA VAL A 68 8.59 2.93 -6.29
C VAL A 68 9.80 3.74 -5.79
N GLU A 69 10.06 4.85 -6.46
CA GLU A 69 11.22 5.72 -6.22
C GLU A 69 10.83 7.20 -6.34
N GLY A 70 11.69 8.12 -5.86
CA GLY A 70 11.51 9.57 -5.99
C GLY A 70 10.17 10.10 -5.47
N SER A 71 9.46 10.85 -6.31
CA SER A 71 8.16 11.45 -5.98
C SER A 71 7.07 10.41 -5.72
N LEU A 72 7.11 9.25 -6.39
CA LEU A 72 6.16 8.16 -6.15
C LEU A 72 6.34 7.59 -4.75
N LEU A 73 7.58 7.34 -4.32
CA LEU A 73 7.84 6.90 -2.95
C LEU A 73 7.35 7.92 -1.92
N ALA A 74 7.53 9.22 -2.17
CA ALA A 74 7.03 10.28 -1.29
C ALA A 74 5.49 10.28 -1.22
N HIS A 75 4.83 10.05 -2.35
CA HIS A 75 3.37 9.93 -2.46
C HIS A 75 2.83 8.71 -1.69
N GLU A 76 3.39 7.52 -1.89
CA GLU A 76 2.95 6.31 -1.17
C GLU A 76 3.19 6.44 0.35
N ARG A 77 4.29 7.09 0.76
CA ARG A 77 4.52 7.40 2.18
C ARG A 77 3.47 8.36 2.77
N HIS A 78 2.82 9.19 1.96
CA HIS A 78 1.71 10.00 2.42
C HIS A 78 0.51 9.12 2.78
N HIS A 79 0.17 8.14 1.93
CA HIS A 79 -0.88 7.17 2.23
C HIS A 79 -0.59 6.36 3.51
N VAL A 80 0.67 5.95 3.74
CA VAL A 80 1.07 5.27 4.98
C VAL A 80 0.81 6.14 6.21
N ARG A 81 1.04 7.46 6.12
CA ARG A 81 0.72 8.38 7.22
C ARG A 81 -0.77 8.47 7.47
N GLN A 82 -1.60 8.47 6.42
CA GLN A 82 -3.05 8.42 6.56
C GLN A 82 -3.48 7.12 7.26
N TYR A 83 -2.91 5.98 6.88
CA TYR A 83 -3.12 4.72 7.57
C TYR A 83 -2.68 4.75 9.04
N CYS A 84 -1.58 5.41 9.38
CA CYS A 84 -1.15 5.54 10.78
C CYS A 84 -2.10 6.40 11.63
N VAL A 85 -2.86 7.31 11.01
CA VAL A 85 -3.87 8.15 11.68
C VAL A 85 -5.19 7.41 11.80
N TRP A 86 -5.70 6.87 10.69
CA TRP A 86 -7.04 6.28 10.61
C TRP A 86 -7.07 4.78 10.94
N GLY A 87 -5.94 4.10 10.84
CA GLY A 87 -5.78 2.67 11.13
C GLY A 87 -6.77 1.83 10.35
N PRO A 88 -7.46 0.87 10.99
CA PRO A 88 -8.40 -0.04 10.32
C PRO A 88 -9.58 0.69 9.66
N LEU A 89 -9.90 1.90 10.12
CA LEU A 89 -10.99 2.71 9.56
C LEU A 89 -10.63 3.36 8.23
N PHE A 90 -9.36 3.39 7.84
CA PHE A 90 -8.95 4.06 6.61
C PHE A 90 -9.64 3.47 5.36
N ILE A 91 -9.66 2.14 5.21
CA ILE A 91 -10.27 1.50 4.04
C ILE A 91 -11.79 1.74 4.00
N PRO A 92 -12.56 1.49 5.08
CA PRO A 92 -13.99 1.81 5.09
C PRO A 92 -14.29 3.27 4.79
N LEU A 93 -13.56 4.21 5.40
CA LEU A 93 -13.77 5.64 5.18
C LEU A 93 -13.38 6.05 3.76
N TYR A 94 -12.27 5.53 3.24
CA TYR A 94 -11.86 5.76 1.86
C TYR A 94 -12.93 5.26 0.89
N LEU A 95 -13.50 4.07 1.09
CA LEU A 95 -14.57 3.56 0.22
C LEU A 95 -15.90 4.33 0.37
N LEU A 96 -16.20 4.85 1.57
CA LEU A 96 -17.41 5.62 1.82
C LEU A 96 -17.34 7.03 1.19
N PHE A 97 -16.17 7.65 1.21
CA PHE A 97 -15.96 9.03 0.72
C PHE A 97 -15.33 9.12 -0.67
N ALA A 98 -14.75 8.04 -1.18
CA ALA A 98 -14.38 7.93 -2.59
C ALA A 98 -15.64 7.67 -3.42
N ILE A 99 -16.50 8.69 -3.49
CA ILE A 99 -17.55 8.80 -4.49
C ILE A 99 -16.82 9.07 -5.82
N PRO A 100 -17.05 8.27 -6.89
CA PRO A 100 -16.38 8.44 -8.18
C PRO A 100 -16.67 9.78 -8.85
#